data_AF-A0A349JUC9-F1
#
_entry.id   AF-A0A349JUC9-F1
#
_cell.length_a   1.000
_cell.length_b   1.000
_cell.length_c   1.000
_cell.angle_alpha   90.00
_cell.angle_beta   90.00
_cell.angle_gamma   90.00
#
_symmetry.space_group_name_H-M   'P 1'
#
loop_
_entity.id
_entity.type
_entity.pdbx_description
1 polymer ?
#
loop_
_entity_poly.entity_id
_entity_poly.type
_entity_poly.pdbx_seq_one_letter_code
_entity_poly.pdbx_strand_id
1 'polypeptide(L)'
;RQRGFEAGAARFARGEGIWYGDQEIFIACTDGGEARKGQIWRYRPSALEGSVAESDQPATLELFIEPNDGTMIENADNLTVAPWGDIVICEDGTGDDYLVGVTPQGNIYKLARNLSGNGEFAGVCFSPDGTTMFVNMQSNGWTLAITGPWGSARL
;
A
#
# COMPACT_ATOMS: atom_id res chain seq x y z
N ARG A 1 -3.56 -13.56 18.02
CA ARG A 1 -3.22 -12.17 18.39
C ARG A 1 -2.49 -12.05 19.73
N GLN A 2 -3.07 -12.44 20.88
CA GLN A 2 -2.44 -12.27 22.22
C GLN A 2 -1.10 -13.01 22.35
N ARG A 3 -1.08 -14.33 22.07
CA ARG A 3 0.15 -15.14 22.11
C ARG A 3 1.32 -14.56 21.31
N GLY A 4 1.06 -14.03 20.11
CA GLY A 4 2.10 -13.45 19.27
C GLY A 4 2.66 -12.15 19.85
N PHE A 5 1.79 -11.28 20.36
CA PHE A 5 2.21 -10.05 21.03
C PHE A 5 2.99 -10.33 22.33
N GLU A 6 2.52 -11.28 23.13
CA GLU A 6 3.23 -11.75 24.33
C GLU A 6 4.62 -12.33 24.01
N ALA A 7 4.79 -12.91 22.82
CA ALA A 7 6.07 -13.39 22.31
C ALA A 7 6.92 -12.30 21.61
N GLY A 8 6.51 -11.02 21.66
CA GLY A 8 7.28 -9.90 21.13
C GLY A 8 6.94 -9.46 19.70
N ALA A 9 5.89 -10.01 19.08
CA ALA A 9 5.48 -9.57 17.74
C ALA A 9 5.01 -8.12 17.73
N ALA A 10 5.41 -7.36 16.70
CA ALA A 10 4.89 -6.02 16.45
C ALA A 10 3.37 -6.06 16.21
N ARG A 11 2.68 -4.97 16.56
CA ARG A 11 1.25 -4.81 16.29
C ARG A 11 1.03 -3.70 15.28
N PHE A 12 0.22 -4.00 14.30
CA PHE A 12 -0.20 -3.09 13.24
C PHE A 12 -1.69 -2.79 13.41
N ALA A 13 -2.09 -1.57 13.12
CA ALA A 13 -3.49 -1.15 13.19
C ALA A 13 -4.23 -1.67 11.96
N ARG A 14 -5.07 -2.70 12.15
CA ARG A 14 -5.95 -3.27 11.10
C ARG A 14 -5.19 -3.46 9.78
N GLY A 15 -4.20 -4.36 9.80
CA GLY A 15 -3.37 -4.64 8.62
C GLY A 15 -4.19 -5.38 7.56
N GLU A 16 -4.25 -4.83 6.35
CA GLU A 16 -5.04 -5.34 5.22
C GLU A 16 -4.13 -5.83 4.09
N GLY A 17 -3.67 -4.93 3.21
CA GLY A 17 -2.77 -5.25 2.11
C GLY A 17 -1.30 -5.44 2.51
N ILE A 18 -0.64 -6.42 1.90
CA ILE A 18 0.81 -6.61 1.96
C ILE A 18 1.37 -6.90 0.57
N TRP A 19 2.49 -6.28 0.22
CA TRP A 19 3.14 -6.51 -1.07
C TRP A 19 4.66 -6.49 -0.96
N TYR A 20 5.32 -7.37 -1.71
CA TYR A 20 6.77 -7.37 -1.86
C TYR A 20 7.16 -6.89 -3.25
N GLY A 21 8.06 -5.92 -3.32
CA GLY A 21 8.61 -5.41 -4.58
C GLY A 21 9.87 -4.59 -4.29
N ASP A 22 10.79 -4.55 -5.26
CA ASP A 22 12.05 -3.82 -5.15
C ASP A 22 12.87 -4.13 -3.88
N GLN A 23 12.80 -5.38 -3.40
CA GLN A 23 13.44 -5.87 -2.17
C GLN A 23 12.87 -5.28 -0.87
N GLU A 24 11.67 -4.69 -0.93
CA GLU A 24 10.97 -4.11 0.21
C GLU A 24 9.59 -4.76 0.37
N ILE A 25 9.08 -4.81 1.60
CA ILE A 25 7.71 -5.22 1.93
C ILE A 25 6.96 -3.99 2.41
N PHE A 26 5.77 -3.77 1.83
CA PHE A 26 4.87 -2.70 2.24
C PHE A 26 3.62 -3.30 2.86
N ILE A 27 3.17 -2.74 3.99
CA ILE A 27 1.99 -3.19 4.73
C ILE A 27 1.07 -1.99 4.90
N ALA A 28 -0.15 -2.08 4.38
CA ALA A 28 -1.20 -1.11 4.61
C ALA A 28 -1.93 -1.41 5.92
N CYS A 29 -2.18 -0.35 6.68
CA CYS A 29 -2.86 -0.36 7.96
C CYS A 29 -4.00 0.64 7.89
N THR A 30 -5.21 0.17 7.59
CA THR A 30 -6.31 1.03 7.12
C THR A 30 -6.78 2.07 8.14
N ASP A 31 -6.72 1.81 9.44
CA ASP A 31 -7.09 2.81 10.47
C ASP A 31 -5.97 3.16 11.44
N GLY A 32 -4.73 2.98 10.98
CA GLY A 32 -3.53 3.45 11.68
C GLY A 32 -3.39 4.96 11.71
N GLY A 33 -2.45 5.43 12.54
CA GLY A 33 -2.15 6.84 12.77
C GLY A 33 -3.03 7.48 13.84
N GLU A 34 -2.59 8.63 14.35
CA GLU A 34 -3.31 9.39 15.37
C GLU A 34 -4.72 9.77 14.91
N ALA A 35 -4.84 10.22 13.65
CA ALA A 35 -6.11 10.59 13.04
C ALA A 35 -6.91 9.40 12.48
N ARG A 36 -6.36 8.18 12.58
CA ARG A 36 -6.96 6.93 12.06
C ARG A 36 -7.28 6.97 10.57
N LYS A 37 -6.41 7.63 9.81
CA LYS A 37 -6.54 7.84 8.36
C LYS A 37 -5.80 6.81 7.52
N GLY A 38 -5.00 5.97 8.15
CA GLY A 38 -4.25 4.92 7.51
C GLY A 38 -2.74 5.17 7.58
N GLN A 39 -1.99 4.08 7.55
CA GLN A 39 -0.53 4.08 7.52
C GLN A 39 -0.03 3.11 6.46
N ILE A 40 1.15 3.38 5.91
CA ILE A 40 1.96 2.37 5.22
C ILE A 40 3.23 2.13 6.02
N TRP A 41 3.46 0.88 6.39
CA TRP A 41 4.73 0.42 6.95
C TRP A 41 5.61 -0.12 5.83
N ARG A 42 6.91 0.21 5.88
CA ARG A 42 7.93 -0.32 4.99
C ARG A 42 8.90 -1.17 5.78
N TYR A 43 9.06 -2.41 5.36
CA TYR A 43 10.01 -3.35 5.92
C TYR A 43 11.05 -3.72 4.86
N ARG A 44 12.32 -3.56 5.22
CA ARG A 44 13.45 -4.03 4.42
C ARG A 44 14.07 -5.22 5.14
N PRO A 45 13.99 -6.44 4.57
CA PRO A 45 14.64 -7.59 5.15
C PRO A 45 16.15 -7.37 5.27
N SER A 46 16.77 -8.07 6.20
CA SER A 46 18.22 -8.19 6.25
C SER A 46 18.76 -8.86 4.97
N ALA A 47 19.96 -8.48 4.52
CA ALA A 47 20.68 -9.27 3.52
C ALA A 47 21.01 -10.70 4.00
N LEU A 48 20.92 -10.92 5.32
CA LEU A 48 21.19 -12.15 6.04
C LEU A 48 19.94 -12.65 6.79
N GLU A 49 18.75 -12.29 6.31
CA GLU A 49 17.44 -12.61 6.92
C GLU A 49 17.32 -14.10 7.27
N GLY A 50 16.92 -14.39 8.52
CA GLY A 50 16.73 -15.74 9.04
C GLY A 50 18.02 -16.51 9.34
N SER A 51 19.20 -15.89 9.16
CA SER A 51 20.48 -16.51 9.48
C SER A 51 20.97 -16.18 10.90
N VAL A 52 21.93 -16.95 11.40
CA VAL A 52 22.58 -16.67 12.70
C VAL A 52 23.36 -15.34 12.73
N ALA A 53 23.66 -14.77 11.56
CA ALA A 53 24.38 -13.51 11.40
C ALA A 53 23.47 -12.33 11.04
N GLU A 54 22.13 -12.50 11.10
CA GLU A 54 21.17 -11.43 10.80
C GLU A 54 21.43 -10.18 11.67
N SER A 55 21.83 -10.37 12.93
CA SER A 55 22.15 -9.28 13.84
C SER A 55 23.31 -8.39 13.39
N ASP A 56 24.17 -8.88 12.51
CA ASP A 56 25.30 -8.12 11.96
C ASP A 56 24.84 -7.11 10.90
N GLN A 57 23.69 -7.39 10.26
CA GLN A 57 23.06 -6.54 9.24
C GLN A 57 21.54 -6.57 9.42
N PRO A 58 20.99 -5.96 10.48
CA PRO A 58 19.60 -6.14 10.85
C PRO A 58 18.62 -5.58 9.81
N ALA A 59 17.43 -6.19 9.74
CA ALA A 59 16.32 -5.64 8.98
C ALA A 59 15.86 -4.28 9.53
N THR A 60 15.18 -3.49 8.70
CA THR A 60 14.59 -2.21 9.13
C THR A 60 13.08 -2.21 8.96
N LEU A 61 12.37 -1.70 9.97
CA LEU A 61 10.95 -1.41 9.91
C LEU A 61 10.75 0.10 10.07
N GLU A 62 10.02 0.70 9.14
CA GLU A 62 9.81 2.15 9.04
C GLU A 62 8.31 2.44 8.92
N LEU A 63 7.82 3.40 9.70
CA LEU A 63 6.53 4.03 9.43
C LEU A 63 6.73 4.97 8.25
N PHE A 64 6.48 4.47 7.05
CA PHE A 64 6.84 5.14 5.80
C PHE A 64 5.86 6.26 5.46
N ILE A 65 4.56 6.02 5.66
CA ILE A 65 3.51 6.98 5.35
C ILE A 65 2.52 7.05 6.52
N GLU A 66 2.34 8.25 7.08
CA GLU A 66 1.29 8.60 8.03
C GLU A 66 1.01 10.11 7.92
N PRO A 67 0.24 10.58 6.92
CA PRO A 67 -0.03 12.00 6.78
C PRO A 67 -0.98 12.53 7.86
N ASN A 68 -1.75 11.64 8.51
CA ASN A 68 -2.87 11.99 9.41
C ASN A 68 -3.87 12.97 8.76
N ASP A 69 -3.99 12.92 7.43
CA ASP A 69 -4.85 13.77 6.62
C ASP A 69 -5.59 12.91 5.58
N GLY A 70 -6.91 12.82 5.75
CA GLY A 70 -7.82 12.06 4.88
C GLY A 70 -7.88 12.57 3.43
N THR A 71 -7.44 13.81 3.16
CA THR A 71 -7.35 14.32 1.79
C THR A 71 -6.14 13.75 1.04
N MET A 72 -5.12 13.31 1.77
CA MET A 72 -3.92 12.69 1.21
C MET A 72 -4.12 11.18 1.10
N ILE A 73 -4.44 10.55 2.22
CA ILE A 73 -4.76 9.12 2.33
C ILE A 73 -5.92 8.94 3.30
N GLU A 74 -6.95 8.23 2.88
CA GLU A 74 -8.07 7.78 3.71
C GLU A 74 -8.21 6.26 3.61
N ASN A 75 -8.00 5.56 4.71
CA ASN A 75 -8.20 4.12 4.81
C ASN A 75 -7.43 3.29 3.77
N ALA A 76 -6.11 3.48 3.71
CA ALA A 76 -5.23 2.65 2.89
C ALA A 76 -5.44 1.15 3.15
N ASP A 77 -5.87 0.42 2.14
CA ASP A 77 -6.27 -0.98 2.25
C ASP A 77 -5.35 -1.89 1.42
N ASN A 78 -5.66 -2.11 0.15
CA ASN A 78 -4.82 -2.92 -0.73
C ASN A 78 -3.69 -2.07 -1.33
N LEU A 79 -2.56 -2.69 -1.68
CA LEU A 79 -1.47 -1.99 -2.38
C LEU A 79 -0.67 -2.91 -3.29
N THR A 80 0.04 -2.32 -4.25
CA THR A 80 1.02 -3.00 -5.10
C THR A 80 2.20 -2.09 -5.39
N VAL A 81 3.37 -2.67 -5.68
CA VAL A 81 4.51 -1.92 -6.22
C VAL A 81 4.34 -1.83 -7.74
N ALA A 82 4.30 -0.60 -8.26
CA ALA A 82 4.17 -0.33 -9.67
C ALA A 82 5.48 -0.60 -10.43
N PRO A 83 5.43 -0.87 -11.75
CA PRO A 83 6.62 -1.13 -12.59
C PRO A 83 7.68 -0.01 -12.58
N TRP A 84 7.31 1.20 -12.16
CA TRP A 84 8.21 2.36 -12.06
C TRP A 84 8.69 2.65 -10.63
N GLY A 85 8.41 1.76 -9.68
CA GLY A 85 8.91 1.80 -8.29
C GLY A 85 8.08 2.59 -7.29
N ASP A 86 6.97 3.21 -7.71
CA ASP A 86 6.02 3.80 -6.76
C ASP A 86 5.14 2.69 -6.15
N ILE A 87 4.54 2.92 -4.99
CA ILE A 87 3.42 2.09 -4.53
C ILE A 87 2.09 2.69 -5.00
N VAL A 88 1.16 1.85 -5.42
CA VAL A 88 -0.23 2.23 -5.70
C VAL A 88 -1.10 1.58 -4.65
N ILE A 89 -1.87 2.42 -3.97
CA ILE A 89 -2.73 2.07 -2.83
C ILE A 89 -4.18 2.21 -3.27
N CYS A 90 -5.02 1.27 -2.83
CA CYS A 90 -6.47 1.38 -2.86
C CYS A 90 -6.98 1.95 -1.54
N GLU A 91 -7.84 2.96 -1.60
CA GLU A 91 -8.57 3.47 -0.44
C GLU A 91 -9.91 2.71 -0.24
N ASP A 92 -10.26 2.48 1.03
CA ASP A 92 -11.56 1.97 1.52
C ASP A 92 -12.16 2.95 2.54
N GLY A 93 -12.40 4.17 2.07
CA GLY A 93 -12.95 5.25 2.86
C GLY A 93 -14.47 5.23 2.94
N THR A 94 -15.02 6.25 3.62
CA THR A 94 -16.48 6.46 3.68
C THR A 94 -16.99 7.45 2.63
N GLY A 95 -16.10 7.98 1.78
CA GLY A 95 -16.35 9.06 0.85
C GLY A 95 -15.92 8.70 -0.58
N ASP A 96 -15.27 9.63 -1.25
CA ASP A 96 -14.61 9.35 -2.52
C ASP A 96 -13.34 8.54 -2.28
N ASP A 97 -13.26 7.36 -2.87
CA ASP A 97 -12.05 6.53 -2.84
C ASP A 97 -11.17 6.79 -4.06
N TYR A 98 -9.87 6.74 -3.84
CA TYR A 98 -8.87 6.93 -4.87
C TYR A 98 -7.93 5.73 -4.98
N LEU A 99 -7.35 5.58 -6.16
CA LEU A 99 -6.03 4.98 -6.26
C LEU A 99 -5.01 6.06 -5.91
N VAL A 100 -4.19 5.82 -4.90
CA VAL A 100 -3.18 6.76 -4.42
C VAL A 100 -1.80 6.24 -4.78
N GLY A 101 -1.02 7.06 -5.46
CA GLY A 101 0.38 6.78 -5.73
C GLY A 101 1.27 7.36 -4.63
N VAL A 102 2.30 6.62 -4.23
CA VAL A 102 3.36 7.12 -3.35
C VAL A 102 4.72 6.79 -3.93
N THR A 103 5.53 7.82 -4.14
CA THR A 103 6.91 7.69 -4.65
C THR A 103 7.84 7.05 -3.61
N PRO A 104 9.01 6.50 -4.00
CA PRO A 104 10.00 5.99 -3.05
C PRO A 104 10.44 7.00 -1.98
N GLN A 105 10.35 8.30 -2.29
CA GLN A 105 10.67 9.42 -1.39
C GLN A 105 9.50 9.79 -0.45
N GLY A 106 8.33 9.17 -0.60
CA GLY A 106 7.15 9.40 0.24
C GLY A 106 6.21 10.51 -0.26
N ASN A 107 6.43 11.08 -1.45
CA ASN A 107 5.47 12.02 -2.05
C ASN A 107 4.20 11.29 -2.47
N ILE A 108 3.05 11.86 -2.11
CA ILE A 108 1.71 11.29 -2.32
C ILE A 108 1.01 12.02 -3.47
N TYR A 109 0.32 11.29 -4.35
CA TYR A 109 -0.49 11.84 -5.43
C TYR A 109 -1.74 10.97 -5.67
N LYS A 110 -2.80 11.54 -6.25
CA LYS A 110 -4.00 10.79 -6.64
C LYS A 110 -3.87 10.32 -8.08
N LEU A 111 -3.90 9.01 -8.30
CA LEU A 111 -3.78 8.38 -9.62
C LEU A 111 -5.13 8.25 -10.33
N ALA A 112 -6.17 7.85 -9.60
CA ALA A 112 -7.53 7.72 -10.12
C ALA A 112 -8.55 7.94 -9.00
N ARG A 113 -9.76 8.34 -9.38
CA ARG A 113 -10.90 8.48 -8.46
C ARG A 113 -11.99 7.48 -8.85
N ASN A 114 -12.56 6.80 -7.86
CA ASN A 114 -13.77 6.04 -8.06
C ASN A 114 -14.97 6.99 -8.23
N LEU A 115 -15.63 6.93 -9.40
CA LEU A 115 -16.81 7.75 -9.71
C LEU A 115 -18.13 6.94 -9.73
N SER A 116 -18.13 5.67 -9.32
CA SER A 116 -19.37 4.87 -9.27
C SER A 116 -20.34 5.37 -8.20
N GLY A 117 -19.87 6.14 -7.21
CA GLY A 117 -20.66 6.63 -6.08
C GLY A 117 -20.96 5.57 -5.02
N ASN A 118 -20.35 4.39 -5.11
CA ASN A 118 -20.41 3.35 -4.10
C ASN A 118 -19.17 2.42 -4.17
N GLY A 119 -18.83 1.83 -3.02
CA GLY A 119 -17.80 0.81 -2.90
C GLY A 119 -16.36 1.31 -3.08
N GLU A 120 -15.44 0.41 -2.73
CA GLU A 120 -14.00 0.63 -2.71
C GLU A 120 -13.29 0.06 -3.95
N PHE A 121 -12.02 0.44 -4.11
CA PHE A 121 -11.09 -0.33 -4.93
C PHE A 121 -10.60 -1.57 -4.13
N ALA A 122 -10.86 -2.77 -4.61
CA ALA A 122 -10.56 -4.03 -3.89
C ALA A 122 -9.45 -4.85 -4.57
N GLY A 123 -8.30 -4.20 -4.72
CA GLY A 123 -7.08 -4.83 -5.20
C GLY A 123 -6.62 -4.29 -6.54
N VAL A 124 -5.30 -4.11 -6.63
CA VAL A 124 -4.61 -3.56 -7.80
C VAL A 124 -3.37 -4.40 -8.08
N CYS A 125 -3.06 -4.62 -9.35
CA CYS A 125 -1.80 -5.22 -9.79
C CYS A 125 -1.45 -4.77 -11.22
N PHE A 126 -0.24 -5.09 -11.66
CA PHE A 126 0.23 -4.82 -13.01
C PHE A 126 0.50 -6.11 -13.77
N SER A 127 0.31 -6.08 -15.08
CA SER A 127 0.79 -7.13 -15.98
C SER A 127 2.31 -7.31 -15.84
N PRO A 128 2.87 -8.50 -16.14
CA PRO A 128 4.31 -8.74 -16.02
C PRO A 128 5.20 -7.80 -16.86
N ASP A 129 4.69 -7.29 -17.97
CA ASP A 129 5.36 -6.30 -18.83
C ASP A 129 5.14 -4.85 -18.38
N GLY A 130 4.37 -4.63 -17.31
CA GLY A 130 4.06 -3.33 -16.74
C GLY A 130 3.15 -2.44 -17.58
N THR A 131 2.58 -2.94 -18.68
CA THR A 131 1.80 -2.12 -19.63
C THR A 131 0.35 -1.93 -19.21
N THR A 132 -0.21 -2.86 -18.45
CA THR A 132 -1.62 -2.86 -18.04
C THR A 132 -1.74 -2.94 -16.53
N MET A 133 -2.53 -2.03 -15.94
CA MET A 133 -2.96 -2.10 -14.56
C MET A 133 -4.31 -2.81 -14.51
N PHE A 134 -4.47 -3.77 -13.61
CA PHE A 134 -5.74 -4.37 -13.28
C PHE A 134 -6.19 -3.86 -11.91
N VAL A 135 -7.43 -3.42 -11.80
CA VAL A 135 -8.00 -2.98 -10.53
C VAL A 135 -9.45 -3.46 -10.39
N ASN A 136 -9.80 -3.95 -9.20
CA ASN A 136 -11.16 -4.39 -8.91
C ASN A 136 -12.00 -3.27 -8.29
N MET A 137 -13.28 -3.22 -8.63
CA MET A 137 -14.30 -2.40 -7.98
C MET A 137 -15.28 -3.30 -7.24
N GLN A 138 -15.22 -3.27 -5.90
CA GLN A 138 -15.85 -4.28 -5.04
C GLN A 138 -17.36 -4.38 -5.24
N SER A 139 -18.07 -3.26 -5.08
CA SER A 139 -19.55 -3.24 -5.10
C SER A 139 -20.15 -3.59 -6.46
N ASN A 140 -19.47 -3.26 -7.55
CA ASN A 140 -19.94 -3.54 -8.91
C ASN A 140 -19.48 -4.93 -9.42
N GLY A 141 -18.50 -5.55 -8.75
CA GLY A 141 -17.90 -6.80 -9.20
C GLY A 141 -17.11 -6.66 -10.50
N TRP A 142 -16.56 -5.49 -10.79
CA TRP A 142 -15.80 -5.23 -12.01
C TRP A 142 -14.31 -5.43 -11.80
N THR A 143 -13.63 -5.93 -12.82
CA THR A 143 -12.17 -5.83 -12.95
C THR A 143 -11.90 -4.96 -14.18
N LEU A 144 -11.24 -3.82 -13.96
CA LEU A 144 -10.86 -2.91 -15.03
C LEU A 144 -9.44 -3.25 -15.49
N ALA A 145 -9.22 -3.26 -16.80
CA ALA A 145 -7.89 -3.29 -17.40
C ALA A 145 -7.60 -1.90 -17.98
N ILE A 146 -6.62 -1.22 -17.41
CA ILE A 146 -6.28 0.17 -17.74
C ILE A 146 -4.89 0.16 -18.37
N THR A 147 -4.71 0.84 -19.50
CA THR A 147 -3.39 1.03 -20.13
C THR A 147 -2.96 2.48 -19.98
N GLY A 148 -1.67 2.69 -19.72
CA GLY A 148 -1.10 4.02 -19.51
C GLY A 148 -0.96 4.87 -20.78
N PRO A 149 -0.47 6.09 -20.60
CA PRO A 149 0.98 6.27 -20.56
C PRO A 149 1.51 6.41 -19.12
N TRP A 150 2.02 5.31 -18.54
CA TRP A 150 2.46 5.28 -17.14
C TRP A 150 3.65 6.18 -16.83
N GLY A 151 4.51 6.46 -17.82
CA GLY A 151 5.66 7.36 -17.66
C GLY A 151 5.29 8.79 -17.27
N SER A 152 4.03 9.19 -17.43
CA SER A 152 3.49 10.49 -16.99
C SER A 152 2.48 10.36 -15.86
N ALA A 153 2.43 9.23 -15.14
CA ALA A 153 1.45 9.00 -14.08
C ALA A 153 1.63 9.89 -12.84
N ARG A 154 2.80 10.51 -12.67
CA ARG A 154 3.16 11.37 -11.52
C ARG A 154 2.71 12.84 -11.66
N LEU A 155 1.81 13.15 -12.59
CA LEU A 155 1.38 14.54 -12.88
C LEU A 155 0.36 15.07 -11.86
#